data_AF-A0A533V3K5-F1
#
_entry.id   AF-A0A533V3K5-F1
#
_cell.length_a   1.000
_cell.length_b   1.000
_cell.length_c   1.000
_cell.angle_alpha   90.00
_cell.angle_beta   90.00
_cell.angle_gamma   90.00
#
_symmetry.space_group_name_H-M   'P 1'
#
loop_
_entity.id
_entity.type
_entity.pdbx_description
1 polymer ?
#
loop_
_entity_poly.entity_id
_entity_poly.type
_entity_poly.pdbx_seq_one_letter_code
_entity_poly.pdbx_strand_id
1 'polypeptide(L)'
;MVEIKSINLRNKEEKSIIDKIFRVTKELSFPDDRMNFIEQMISLSKLLMKYDLNISTTFKAVDEKAQDPTYYVATYFDTKDLEQALWVYRMIRLLARYVLLYDKFFETKNNRYHLLARKVRRSINKIVANETDKHHLKYSVDFSLKQFWPFWKFEQNVKSRILEGNTFSYNEIRNFSLSKSSDASTIYARVLDAKLPSFNENVSLVLHYNQALLDLIDDWEDIEEDIRGDMPNVFVMAAIENVPYGIIKKYDTTKLRNTISNSLESSKSPIIRLVDEYHASIRNISIPSNLVFIKLLSDHHGDRLREAISS
;
A
#
# COMPACT_ATOMS: atom_id res chain seq x y z
N MET A 1 -11.34 -22.95 17.07
CA MET A 1 -11.05 -21.92 18.09
C MET A 1 -9.54 -21.68 18.03
N VAL A 2 -9.07 -20.52 17.54
CA VAL A 2 -7.63 -20.21 17.49
C VAL A 2 -7.36 -19.24 18.62
N GLU A 3 -6.63 -19.71 19.63
CA GLU A 3 -6.13 -18.91 20.74
C GLU A 3 -5.19 -17.83 20.20
N ILE A 4 -5.61 -16.57 20.31
CA ILE A 4 -4.64 -15.46 20.27
C ILE A 4 -4.06 -15.42 21.68
N LYS A 5 -2.93 -16.09 21.88
CA LYS A 5 -2.20 -16.05 23.14
C LYS A 5 -1.82 -14.60 23.45
N SER A 6 -2.32 -14.11 24.58
CA SER A 6 -1.67 -13.01 25.30
C SER A 6 -0.20 -13.35 25.45
N ILE A 7 0.66 -12.37 25.16
CA ILE A 7 2.12 -12.41 25.18
C ILE A 7 2.60 -13.24 26.38
N ASN A 8 2.97 -14.49 26.10
CA ASN A 8 3.60 -15.39 27.04
C ASN A 8 4.79 -15.95 26.28
N LEU A 9 5.98 -15.49 26.67
CA LEU A 9 7.31 -15.77 26.11
C LEU A 9 7.54 -17.27 25.88
N ARG A 10 7.13 -17.84 24.74
CA ARG A 10 7.15 -19.31 24.54
C ARG A 10 7.74 -19.87 23.25
N ASN A 11 8.43 -19.10 22.40
CA ASN A 11 9.23 -19.72 21.34
C ASN A 11 10.64 -19.12 21.25
N LYS A 12 11.67 -19.97 21.41
CA LYS A 12 13.08 -19.59 21.17
C LYS A 12 13.27 -19.01 19.75
N GLU A 13 12.47 -19.46 18.80
CA GLU A 13 12.44 -18.97 17.42
C GLU A 13 11.93 -17.53 17.32
N GLU A 14 10.87 -17.17 18.04
CA GLU A 14 10.37 -15.79 18.11
C GLU A 14 11.43 -14.86 18.68
N LYS A 15 12.07 -15.26 19.79
CA LYS A 15 13.15 -14.47 20.38
C LYS A 15 14.31 -14.27 19.40
N SER A 16 14.72 -15.33 18.69
CA SER A 16 15.78 -15.26 17.68
C SER A 16 15.43 -14.35 16.49
N ILE A 17 14.19 -14.37 16.01
CA ILE A 17 13.71 -13.49 14.93
C ILE A 17 13.68 -12.04 15.42
N ILE A 18 13.13 -11.80 16.61
CA ILE A 18 13.09 -10.50 17.25
C ILE A 18 14.52 -9.96 17.42
N ASP A 19 15.47 -10.75 17.94
CA ASP A 19 16.88 -10.37 18.10
C ASP A 19 17.55 -10.03 16.76
N LYS A 20 17.18 -10.72 15.66
CA LYS A 20 17.64 -10.37 14.30
C LYS A 20 17.07 -9.03 13.84
N ILE A 21 15.77 -8.79 14.03
CA ILE A 21 15.15 -7.50 13.71
C ILE A 21 15.82 -6.39 14.51
N PHE A 22 16.02 -6.60 15.82
CA PHE A 22 16.72 -5.66 16.70
C PHE A 22 18.11 -5.28 16.16
N ARG A 23 18.92 -6.26 15.75
CA ARG A 23 20.26 -6.01 15.19
C ARG A 23 20.20 -5.20 13.90
N VAL A 24 19.44 -5.69 12.91
CA VAL A 24 19.32 -5.01 11.61
C VAL A 24 18.77 -3.59 11.77
N THR A 25 17.79 -3.40 12.65
CA THR A 25 17.17 -2.07 12.83
C THR A 25 18.13 -1.08 13.47
N LYS A 26 19.00 -1.51 14.38
CA LYS A 26 20.05 -0.65 14.95
C LYS A 26 21.13 -0.27 13.93
N GLU A 27 21.33 -1.11 12.92
CA GLU A 27 22.27 -0.88 11.82
C GLU A 27 21.66 0.02 10.72
N LEU A 28 20.34 0.23 10.72
CA LEU A 28 19.69 1.20 9.84
C LEU A 28 20.24 2.59 10.15
N SER A 29 21.11 3.04 9.25
CA SER A 29 21.58 4.40 9.21
C SER A 29 20.96 5.08 8.00
N PHE A 30 20.62 6.35 8.18
CA PHE A 30 20.18 7.18 7.07
C PHE A 30 21.43 7.57 6.26
N PRO A 31 21.59 7.16 4.99
CA PRO A 31 22.92 7.24 4.38
C PRO A 31 23.01 8.26 3.24
N ASP A 32 24.26 8.60 2.95
CA ASP A 32 24.74 9.24 1.72
C ASP A 32 24.53 8.33 0.47
N ASP A 33 24.25 7.03 0.65
CA ASP A 33 24.00 6.02 -0.39
C ASP A 33 22.55 5.48 -0.37
N ARG A 34 21.73 5.99 -1.29
CA ARG A 34 20.28 5.73 -1.37
C ARG A 34 19.93 4.26 -1.68
N MET A 35 20.74 3.57 -2.50
CA MET A 35 20.41 2.22 -2.95
C MET A 35 20.60 1.19 -1.84
N ASN A 36 21.69 1.29 -1.09
CA ASN A 36 21.94 0.43 0.06
C ASN A 36 20.80 0.53 1.10
N PHE A 37 20.27 1.74 1.34
CA PHE A 37 19.13 1.91 2.24
C PHE A 37 17.87 1.19 1.77
N ILE A 38 17.55 1.24 0.48
CA ILE A 38 16.40 0.52 -0.10
C ILE A 38 16.58 -1.00 0.06
N GLU A 39 17.79 -1.52 -0.21
CA GLU A 39 18.10 -2.94 -0.02
C GLU A 39 17.97 -3.40 1.45
N GLN A 40 18.38 -2.53 2.39
CA GLN A 40 18.18 -2.77 3.81
C GLN A 40 16.69 -2.77 4.19
N MET A 41 15.89 -1.86 3.63
CA MET A 41 14.43 -1.87 3.83
C MET A 41 13.80 -3.15 3.28
N ILE A 42 14.17 -3.60 2.08
CA ILE A 42 13.69 -4.86 1.50
C ILE A 42 14.06 -6.05 2.41
N SER A 43 15.29 -6.08 2.92
CA SER A 43 15.77 -7.12 3.83
C SER A 43 15.02 -7.11 5.16
N LEU A 44 14.75 -5.93 5.70
CA LEU A 44 13.97 -5.74 6.92
C LEU A 44 12.51 -6.18 6.72
N SER A 45 11.89 -5.87 5.58
CA SER A 45 10.54 -6.33 5.25
C SER A 45 10.44 -7.85 5.35
N LYS A 46 11.40 -8.57 4.75
CA LYS A 46 11.48 -10.05 4.82
C LYS A 46 11.63 -10.57 6.26
N LEU A 47 12.33 -9.85 7.14
CA LEU A 47 12.46 -10.22 8.56
C LEU A 47 11.18 -9.95 9.35
N LEU A 48 10.59 -8.77 9.17
CA LEU A 48 9.32 -8.39 9.79
C LEU A 48 8.18 -9.36 9.40
N MET A 49 8.21 -9.87 8.16
CA MET A 49 7.29 -10.91 7.72
C MET A 49 7.39 -12.19 8.56
N LYS A 50 8.61 -12.64 8.86
CA LYS A 50 8.85 -13.85 9.68
C LYS A 50 8.39 -13.67 11.12
N TYR A 51 8.34 -12.43 11.61
CA TYR A 51 7.82 -12.12 12.93
C TYR A 51 6.30 -12.25 13.01
N ASP A 52 5.59 -12.07 11.91
CA ASP A 52 4.15 -12.28 11.85
C ASP A 52 3.83 -13.77 11.61
N LEU A 53 4.01 -14.59 12.66
CA LEU A 53 3.79 -16.03 12.63
C LEU A 53 2.36 -16.45 12.28
N ASN A 54 1.42 -15.50 12.18
CA ASN A 54 0.06 -15.74 11.72
C ASN A 54 -0.06 -15.63 10.20
N ILE A 55 0.92 -16.14 9.44
CA ILE A 55 0.73 -16.45 8.02
C ILE A 55 -0.29 -17.59 7.94
N SER A 56 -1.56 -17.25 8.11
CA SER A 56 -2.62 -18.17 7.71
C SER A 56 -2.42 -18.39 6.22
N THR A 57 -2.42 -19.64 5.78
CA THR A 57 -2.54 -19.95 4.35
C THR A 57 -3.78 -19.30 3.74
N THR A 58 -4.76 -18.91 4.56
CA THR A 58 -5.95 -18.15 4.16
C THR A 58 -5.65 -16.73 3.69
N PHE A 59 -4.53 -16.13 4.12
CA PHE A 59 -4.18 -14.72 3.83
C PHE A 59 -2.91 -14.56 3.02
N LYS A 60 -2.26 -15.64 2.58
CA LYS A 60 -0.90 -15.57 2.01
C LYS A 60 -0.75 -14.53 0.89
N ALA A 61 -1.64 -14.53 -0.09
CA ALA A 61 -1.60 -13.54 -1.19
C ALA A 61 -1.87 -12.11 -0.72
N VAL A 62 -2.77 -11.91 0.25
CA VAL A 62 -3.06 -10.60 0.86
C VAL A 62 -1.87 -10.10 1.68
N ASP A 63 -1.21 -11.01 2.39
CA ASP A 63 -0.02 -10.75 3.20
C ASP A 63 1.22 -10.45 2.37
N GLU A 64 1.26 -10.97 1.15
CA GLU A 64 2.30 -10.67 0.18
C GLU A 64 2.17 -9.26 -0.40
N LYS A 65 0.95 -8.75 -0.57
CA LYS A 65 0.69 -7.38 -1.03
C LYS A 65 0.78 -6.31 0.06
N ALA A 66 0.51 -6.65 1.33
CA ALA A 66 0.65 -5.71 2.46
C ALA A 66 2.11 -5.48 2.93
N GLN A 67 3.09 -5.71 2.05
CA GLN A 67 4.52 -5.67 2.37
C GLN A 67 5.09 -4.25 2.21
N ASP A 68 5.09 -3.49 3.30
CA ASP A 68 5.80 -2.22 3.32
C ASP A 68 6.45 -1.95 4.70
N PRO A 69 7.80 -1.97 4.79
CA PRO A 69 8.51 -1.63 6.02
C PRO A 69 8.54 -0.11 6.29
N THR A 70 8.05 0.74 5.38
CA THR A 70 8.12 2.21 5.49
C THR A 70 7.60 2.72 6.81
N TYR A 71 6.42 2.28 7.23
CA TYR A 71 5.79 2.74 8.48
C TYR A 71 6.55 2.29 9.74
N TYR A 72 7.18 1.11 9.69
CA TYR A 72 8.07 0.63 10.74
C TYR A 72 9.30 1.53 10.84
N VAL A 73 9.98 1.77 9.71
CA VAL A 73 11.21 2.57 9.64
C VAL A 73 10.93 4.02 10.02
N ALA A 74 9.80 4.58 9.59
CA ALA A 74 9.37 5.93 9.96
C ALA A 74 9.21 6.07 11.48
N THR A 75 8.53 5.11 12.10
CA THR A 75 8.37 5.09 13.57
C THR A 75 9.72 4.98 14.26
N TYR A 76 10.57 4.04 13.82
CA TYR A 76 11.88 3.85 14.44
C TYR A 76 12.80 5.07 14.28
N PHE A 77 12.79 5.75 13.13
CA PHE A 77 13.62 6.94 12.94
C PHE A 77 13.14 8.13 13.76
N ASP A 78 11.84 8.24 14.02
CA ASP A 78 11.27 9.32 14.83
C ASP A 78 11.40 9.09 16.34
N THR A 79 11.21 7.85 16.81
CA THR A 79 11.14 7.57 18.25
C THR A 79 12.35 6.83 18.80
N LYS A 80 13.13 6.18 17.93
CA LYS A 80 14.17 5.19 18.29
C LYS A 80 13.66 4.05 19.17
N ASP A 81 12.34 3.88 19.27
CA ASP A 81 11.68 2.83 20.04
C ASP A 81 11.27 1.68 19.11
N LEU A 82 11.88 0.52 19.36
CA LEU A 82 11.68 -0.69 18.56
C LEU A 82 10.38 -1.41 18.89
N GLU A 83 9.92 -1.35 20.14
CA GLU A 83 8.64 -1.94 20.52
C GLU A 83 7.50 -1.15 19.89
N GLN A 84 7.62 0.17 19.90
CA GLN A 84 6.69 1.07 19.24
C GLN A 84 6.66 0.87 17.72
N ALA A 85 7.84 0.76 17.07
CA ALA A 85 7.91 0.48 15.65
C ALA A 85 7.28 -0.87 15.28
N LEU A 86 7.55 -1.93 16.06
CA LEU A 86 6.93 -3.25 15.87
C LEU A 86 5.42 -3.21 16.08
N TRP A 87 4.96 -2.38 17.02
CA TRP A 87 3.53 -2.17 17.24
C TRP A 87 2.87 -1.50 16.02
N VAL A 88 3.46 -0.42 15.50
CA VAL A 88 2.95 0.29 14.30
C VAL A 88 2.89 -0.66 13.11
N TYR A 89 3.96 -1.41 12.87
CA TYR A 89 4.02 -2.43 11.83
C TYR A 89 2.85 -3.43 11.90
N ARG A 90 2.62 -4.01 13.09
CA ARG A 90 1.54 -4.98 13.30
C ARG A 90 0.16 -4.37 13.08
N MET A 91 -0.05 -3.15 13.56
CA MET A 91 -1.32 -2.45 13.43
C MET A 91 -1.63 -2.13 11.97
N ILE A 92 -0.69 -1.53 11.24
CA ILE A 92 -0.85 -1.18 9.82
C ILE A 92 -1.03 -2.43 8.97
N ARG A 93 -0.28 -3.50 9.23
CA ARG A 93 -0.46 -4.76 8.51
C ARG A 93 -1.86 -5.37 8.68
N LEU A 94 -2.44 -5.28 9.88
CA LEU A 94 -3.83 -5.71 10.09
C LEU A 94 -4.84 -4.78 9.41
N LEU A 95 -4.58 -3.49 9.34
CA LEU A 95 -5.42 -2.54 8.63
C LEU A 95 -5.39 -2.79 7.11
N ALA A 96 -4.20 -2.96 6.52
CA ALA A 96 -4.03 -3.33 5.12
C ALA A 96 -4.79 -4.64 4.80
N ARG A 97 -4.62 -5.68 5.63
CA ARG A 97 -5.40 -6.93 5.52
C ARG A 97 -6.91 -6.68 5.54
N TYR A 98 -7.38 -5.79 6.43
CA TYR A 98 -8.80 -5.48 6.51
C TYR A 98 -9.31 -4.82 5.23
N VAL A 99 -8.57 -3.83 4.70
CA VAL A 99 -8.91 -3.13 3.46
C VAL A 99 -8.94 -4.11 2.29
N LEU A 100 -7.86 -4.87 2.06
CA LEU A 100 -7.76 -5.83 0.97
C LEU A 100 -8.81 -6.95 1.03
N LEU A 101 -9.23 -7.39 2.22
CA LEU A 101 -10.31 -8.37 2.37
C LEU A 101 -11.67 -7.79 2.03
N TYR A 102 -11.93 -6.53 2.38
CA TYR A 102 -13.17 -5.88 1.94
C TYR A 102 -13.15 -5.62 0.45
N ASP A 103 -12.02 -5.21 -0.09
CA ASP A 103 -11.81 -5.03 -1.52
C ASP A 103 -12.20 -6.30 -2.30
N LYS A 104 -11.57 -7.44 -1.98
CA LYS A 104 -11.95 -8.74 -2.56
C LYS A 104 -13.42 -9.13 -2.33
N PHE A 105 -14.04 -8.71 -1.22
CA PHE A 105 -15.47 -8.91 -1.01
C PHE A 105 -16.32 -8.08 -1.98
N PHE A 106 -15.97 -6.81 -2.25
CA PHE A 106 -16.71 -5.99 -3.21
C PHE A 106 -16.53 -6.46 -4.64
N GLU A 107 -15.35 -6.92 -5.01
CA GLU A 107 -15.05 -7.52 -6.31
C GLU A 107 -15.88 -8.79 -6.56
N THR A 108 -15.81 -9.74 -5.63
CA THR A 108 -16.28 -11.13 -5.88
C THR A 108 -17.65 -11.44 -5.29
N LYS A 109 -18.16 -10.57 -4.40
CA LYS A 109 -19.32 -10.82 -3.53
C LYS A 109 -19.20 -12.08 -2.66
N ASN A 110 -18.00 -12.62 -2.49
CA ASN A 110 -17.78 -13.82 -1.69
C ASN A 110 -17.76 -13.49 -0.19
N ASN A 111 -18.83 -13.89 0.51
CA ASN A 111 -19.00 -13.67 1.95
C ASN A 111 -17.86 -14.21 2.82
N ARG A 112 -17.05 -15.17 2.34
CA ARG A 112 -15.87 -15.63 3.06
C ARG A 112 -14.91 -14.47 3.38
N TYR A 113 -14.69 -13.55 2.44
CA TYR A 113 -13.80 -12.41 2.64
C TYR A 113 -14.34 -11.43 3.69
N HIS A 114 -15.64 -11.14 3.67
CA HIS A 114 -16.29 -10.34 4.71
C HIS A 114 -16.16 -10.98 6.11
N LEU A 115 -16.37 -12.30 6.22
CA LEU A 115 -16.18 -13.03 7.47
C LEU A 115 -14.74 -12.97 7.98
N LEU A 116 -13.76 -13.06 7.08
CA LEU A 116 -12.34 -12.93 7.41
C LEU A 116 -12.00 -11.50 7.85
N ALA A 117 -12.50 -10.47 7.14
CA ALA A 117 -12.29 -9.07 7.52
C ALA A 117 -12.84 -8.78 8.93
N ARG A 118 -13.99 -9.36 9.29
CA ARG A 118 -14.53 -9.28 10.66
C ARG A 118 -13.61 -9.93 11.69
N LYS A 119 -12.90 -11.01 11.36
CA LYS A 119 -11.89 -11.62 12.25
C LYS A 119 -10.68 -10.69 12.41
N VAL A 120 -10.18 -10.13 11.31
CA VAL A 120 -9.08 -9.14 11.34
C VAL A 120 -9.46 -7.93 12.20
N ARG A 121 -10.70 -7.41 12.06
CA ARG A 121 -11.20 -6.31 12.91
C ARG A 121 -11.14 -6.62 14.41
N ARG A 122 -11.44 -7.87 14.80
CA ARG A 122 -11.32 -8.28 16.21
C ARG A 122 -9.86 -8.25 16.66
N SER A 123 -8.90 -8.64 15.82
CA SER A 123 -7.47 -8.54 16.12
C SER A 123 -7.03 -7.07 16.24
N ILE A 124 -7.48 -6.18 15.35
CA ILE A 124 -7.23 -4.74 15.45
C ILE A 124 -7.71 -4.20 16.81
N ASN A 125 -8.95 -4.52 17.19
CA ASN A 125 -9.51 -4.08 18.47
C ASN A 125 -8.72 -4.57 19.69
N LYS A 126 -8.15 -5.79 19.61
CA LYS A 126 -7.30 -6.33 20.69
C LYS A 126 -5.98 -5.58 20.80
N ILE A 127 -5.36 -5.20 19.68
CA ILE A 127 -4.11 -4.42 19.69
C ILE A 127 -4.37 -3.03 20.26
N VAL A 128 -5.40 -2.33 19.77
CA VAL A 128 -5.74 -0.97 20.21
C VAL A 128 -6.13 -0.92 21.70
N ALA A 129 -6.71 -1.98 22.25
CA ALA A 129 -7.14 -2.01 23.66
C ALA A 129 -5.99 -1.82 24.67
N ASN A 130 -4.74 -2.08 24.27
CA ASN A 130 -3.56 -1.98 25.12
C ASN A 130 -2.91 -0.59 25.08
N GLU A 131 -3.47 0.36 24.33
CA GLU A 131 -2.89 1.69 24.14
C GLU A 131 -3.38 2.73 25.15
N THR A 132 -2.49 3.67 25.49
CA THR A 132 -2.79 4.78 26.42
C THR A 132 -3.92 5.68 25.88
N ASP A 133 -3.96 5.93 24.57
CA ASP A 133 -5.01 6.71 23.90
C ASP A 133 -6.00 5.84 23.09
N LYS A 134 -6.32 4.66 23.62
CA LYS A 134 -7.14 3.65 22.93
C LYS A 134 -8.50 4.16 22.42
N HIS A 135 -9.12 5.13 23.08
CA HIS A 135 -10.46 5.61 22.71
C HIS A 135 -10.41 6.48 21.46
N HIS A 136 -9.52 7.47 21.43
CA HIS A 136 -9.37 8.35 20.28
C HIS A 136 -8.80 7.59 19.09
N LEU A 137 -7.73 6.80 19.26
CA LEU A 137 -7.18 5.99 18.17
C LEU A 137 -8.23 5.02 17.60
N LYS A 138 -9.01 4.36 18.45
CA LYS A 138 -10.08 3.47 17.99
C LYS A 138 -11.13 4.25 17.18
N TYR A 139 -11.58 5.39 17.69
CA TYR A 139 -12.55 6.25 17.00
C TYR A 139 -12.03 6.68 15.63
N SER A 140 -10.80 7.20 15.56
CA SER A 140 -10.19 7.70 14.33
C SER A 140 -10.03 6.60 13.28
N VAL A 141 -9.59 5.39 13.69
CA VAL A 141 -9.53 4.22 12.79
C VAL A 141 -10.94 3.79 12.34
N ASP A 142 -11.92 3.71 13.26
CA ASP A 142 -13.30 3.36 12.93
C ASP A 142 -13.93 4.36 11.94
N PHE A 143 -13.66 5.64 12.15
CA PHE A 143 -14.12 6.70 11.27
C PHE A 143 -13.51 6.55 9.88
N SER A 144 -12.18 6.44 9.78
CA SER A 144 -11.49 6.31 8.51
C SER A 144 -11.90 5.06 7.72
N LEU A 145 -12.04 3.91 8.38
CA LEU A 145 -12.48 2.68 7.71
C LEU A 145 -13.89 2.81 7.10
N LYS A 146 -14.77 3.61 7.69
CA LYS A 146 -16.10 3.88 7.10
C LYS A 146 -16.02 4.75 5.84
N GLN A 147 -14.98 5.58 5.70
CA GLN A 147 -14.78 6.44 4.54
C GLN A 147 -14.32 5.69 3.28
N PHE A 148 -13.97 4.40 3.38
CA PHE A 148 -13.62 3.57 2.20
C PHE A 148 -14.84 3.11 1.41
N TRP A 149 -16.03 3.08 2.02
CA TRP A 149 -17.23 2.62 1.33
C TRP A 149 -17.57 3.42 0.04
N PRO A 150 -17.51 4.77 0.06
CA PRO A 150 -17.62 5.57 -1.15
C PRO A 150 -16.62 5.19 -2.24
N PHE A 151 -15.37 4.84 -1.90
CA PHE A 151 -14.35 4.46 -2.87
C PHE A 151 -14.74 3.18 -3.62
N TRP A 152 -15.12 2.12 -2.91
CA TRP A 152 -15.56 0.88 -3.58
C TRP A 152 -16.75 1.11 -4.51
N LYS A 153 -17.69 2.00 -4.14
CA LYS A 153 -18.80 2.38 -5.03
C LYS A 153 -18.29 3.14 -6.27
N PHE A 154 -17.35 4.05 -6.08
CA PHE A 154 -16.72 4.80 -7.17
C PHE A 154 -15.98 3.86 -8.14
N GLU A 155 -15.24 2.88 -7.63
CA GLU A 155 -14.57 1.87 -8.45
C GLU A 155 -15.56 1.07 -9.31
N GLN A 156 -16.72 0.66 -8.77
CA GLN A 156 -17.74 -0.02 -9.56
C GLN A 156 -18.29 0.86 -10.70
N ASN A 157 -18.37 2.18 -10.52
CA ASN A 157 -18.76 3.09 -11.59
C ASN A 157 -17.69 3.16 -12.69
N VAL A 158 -16.41 3.21 -12.31
CA VAL A 158 -15.29 3.19 -13.27
C VAL A 158 -15.29 1.87 -14.04
N LYS A 159 -15.52 0.75 -13.37
CA LYS A 159 -15.70 -0.57 -14.00
C LYS A 159 -16.78 -0.55 -15.08
N SER A 160 -17.98 -0.07 -14.77
CA SER A 160 -19.08 0.02 -15.76
C SER A 160 -18.65 0.83 -16.99
N ARG A 161 -18.00 1.98 -16.76
CA ARG A 161 -17.56 2.85 -17.84
C ARG A 161 -16.49 2.22 -18.74
N ILE A 162 -15.53 1.48 -18.16
CA ILE A 162 -14.52 0.72 -18.94
C ILE A 162 -15.23 -0.33 -19.81
N LEU A 163 -16.19 -1.07 -19.24
CA LEU A 163 -16.95 -2.11 -19.96
C LEU A 163 -17.81 -1.54 -21.10
N GLU A 164 -18.32 -0.32 -20.93
CA GLU A 164 -19.07 0.43 -21.95
C GLU A 164 -18.15 1.03 -23.05
N GLY A 165 -16.83 0.99 -22.86
CA GLY A 165 -15.87 1.57 -23.81
C GLY A 165 -15.73 3.09 -23.70
N ASN A 166 -16.11 3.68 -22.56
CA ASN A 166 -16.00 5.13 -22.35
C ASN A 166 -14.53 5.55 -22.19
N THR A 167 -14.19 6.70 -22.74
CA THR A 167 -12.87 7.32 -22.53
C THR A 167 -12.79 8.03 -21.18
N PHE A 168 -11.56 8.28 -20.73
CA PHE A 168 -11.26 8.95 -19.47
C PHE A 168 -10.30 10.11 -19.71
N SER A 169 -10.64 11.29 -19.21
CA SER A 169 -9.72 12.42 -19.17
C SER A 169 -8.58 12.16 -18.19
N TYR A 170 -7.47 12.88 -18.37
CA TYR A 170 -6.34 12.83 -17.42
C TYR A 170 -6.77 13.07 -15.97
N ASN A 171 -7.68 14.01 -15.72
CA ASN A 171 -8.15 14.33 -14.37
C ASN A 171 -8.94 13.17 -13.75
N GLU A 172 -9.68 12.40 -14.54
CA GLU A 172 -10.39 11.21 -14.05
C GLU A 172 -9.42 10.09 -13.69
N ILE A 173 -8.41 9.84 -14.54
CA ILE A 173 -7.36 8.84 -14.28
C ILE A 173 -6.59 9.22 -13.01
N ARG A 174 -6.19 10.49 -12.89
CA ARG A 174 -5.52 11.04 -11.71
C ARG A 174 -6.35 10.89 -10.44
N ASN A 175 -7.64 11.25 -10.50
CA ASN A 175 -8.53 11.14 -9.36
C ASN A 175 -8.74 9.69 -8.95
N PHE A 176 -8.85 8.77 -9.90
CA PHE A 176 -8.93 7.34 -9.60
C PHE A 176 -7.66 6.84 -8.89
N SER A 177 -6.49 7.12 -9.46
CA SER A 177 -5.20 6.75 -8.88
C SER A 177 -5.05 7.26 -7.44
N LEU A 178 -5.24 8.56 -7.19
CA LEU A 178 -5.11 9.11 -5.84
C LEU A 178 -6.19 8.61 -4.87
N SER A 179 -7.41 8.32 -5.35
CA SER A 179 -8.47 7.80 -4.47
C SER A 179 -8.18 6.37 -4.01
N LYS A 180 -7.61 5.54 -4.88
CA LYS A 180 -7.21 4.16 -4.57
C LYS A 180 -6.18 4.11 -3.44
N SER A 181 -5.21 5.03 -3.48
CA SER A 181 -4.09 5.12 -2.53
C SER A 181 -4.40 5.84 -1.21
N SER A 182 -5.68 6.10 -0.94
CA SER A 182 -6.08 6.95 0.19
C SER A 182 -5.97 6.26 1.55
N ASP A 183 -5.71 4.95 1.61
CA ASP A 183 -5.48 4.21 2.85
C ASP A 183 -4.27 4.75 3.62
N ALA A 184 -3.21 5.16 2.93
CA ALA A 184 -2.06 5.82 3.52
C ALA A 184 -2.43 7.11 4.27
N SER A 185 -3.11 8.05 3.62
CA SER A 185 -3.46 9.34 4.22
C SER A 185 -4.65 9.30 5.16
N THR A 186 -5.55 8.32 5.02
CA THR A 186 -6.79 8.28 5.81
C THR A 186 -6.74 7.29 6.96
N ILE A 187 -6.10 6.13 6.81
CA ILE A 187 -6.06 5.08 7.84
C ILE A 187 -4.68 5.02 8.49
N TYR A 188 -3.62 4.80 7.72
CA TYR A 188 -2.28 4.56 8.28
C TYR A 188 -1.74 5.80 8.99
N ALA A 189 -2.02 6.98 8.43
CA ALA A 189 -1.80 8.27 9.07
C ALA A 189 -2.36 8.36 10.51
N ARG A 190 -3.52 7.77 10.82
CA ARG A 190 -4.08 7.79 12.18
C ARG A 190 -3.25 6.98 13.18
N VAL A 191 -2.62 5.92 12.70
CA VAL A 191 -1.73 5.09 13.51
C VAL A 191 -0.41 5.83 13.76
N LEU A 192 0.12 6.51 12.73
CA LEU A 192 1.33 7.29 12.84
C LEU A 192 1.14 8.53 13.72
N ASP A 193 0.07 9.28 13.53
CA ASP A 193 -0.29 10.45 14.35
C ASP A 193 -0.33 10.12 15.85
N ALA A 194 -0.85 8.95 16.20
CA ALA A 194 -0.88 8.47 17.58
C ALA A 194 0.50 8.06 18.15
N LYS A 195 1.55 8.01 17.33
CA LYS A 195 2.84 7.39 17.68
C LYS A 195 4.07 8.23 17.37
N LEU A 196 4.05 9.04 16.33
CA LEU A 196 5.19 9.80 15.85
C LEU A 196 5.09 11.23 16.38
N PRO A 197 5.97 11.67 17.30
CA PRO A 197 6.03 13.06 17.73
C PRO A 197 6.17 14.07 16.58
N SER A 198 6.86 13.68 15.51
CA SER A 198 7.08 14.56 14.35
C SER A 198 6.00 14.43 13.28
N PHE A 199 4.94 13.65 13.51
CA PHE A 199 3.88 13.49 12.51
C PHE A 199 3.19 14.81 12.20
N ASN A 200 2.93 15.05 10.92
CA ASN A 200 2.12 16.15 10.44
C ASN A 200 1.46 15.80 9.11
N GLU A 201 0.56 16.66 8.63
CA GLU A 201 -0.20 16.45 7.40
C GLU A 201 0.72 16.31 6.16
N ASN A 202 1.88 16.96 6.16
CA ASN A 202 2.85 16.84 5.07
C ASN A 202 3.47 15.44 5.01
N VAL A 203 3.75 14.81 6.15
CA VAL A 203 4.19 13.41 6.20
C VAL A 203 3.09 12.49 5.62
N SER A 204 1.84 12.72 6.03
CA SER A 204 0.69 11.99 5.50
C SER A 204 0.55 12.13 3.98
N LEU A 205 0.76 13.33 3.46
CA LEU A 205 0.66 13.62 2.03
C LEU A 205 1.79 12.96 1.22
N VAL A 206 3.03 12.99 1.74
CA VAL A 206 4.16 12.29 1.11
C VAL A 206 3.94 10.77 1.09
N LEU A 207 3.39 10.19 2.17
CA LEU A 207 3.04 8.77 2.21
C LEU A 207 1.93 8.43 1.20
N HIS A 208 0.95 9.31 1.01
CA HIS A 208 -0.12 9.13 0.02
C HIS A 208 0.44 9.07 -1.40
N TYR A 209 1.31 9.99 -1.79
CA TYR A 209 1.92 9.94 -3.12
C TYR A 209 2.85 8.73 -3.31
N ASN A 210 3.56 8.29 -2.27
CA ASN A 210 4.32 7.04 -2.33
C ASN A 210 3.41 5.83 -2.55
N GLN A 211 2.29 5.75 -1.81
CA GLN A 211 1.29 4.71 -2.02
C GLN A 211 0.71 4.76 -3.44
N ALA A 212 0.50 5.96 -4.01
CA ALA A 212 0.04 6.11 -5.38
C ALA A 212 1.05 5.62 -6.43
N LEU A 213 2.35 5.78 -6.19
CA LEU A 213 3.38 5.19 -7.05
C LEU A 213 3.44 3.67 -6.92
N LEU A 214 3.31 3.14 -5.69
CA LEU A 214 3.22 1.70 -5.44
C LEU A 214 2.00 1.08 -6.11
N ASP A 215 0.82 1.68 -5.98
CA ASP A 215 -0.41 1.19 -6.60
C ASP A 215 -0.33 1.19 -8.14
N LEU A 216 0.45 2.11 -8.74
CA LEU A 216 0.71 2.07 -10.19
C LEU A 216 1.65 0.93 -10.58
N ILE A 217 2.61 0.56 -9.74
CA ILE A 217 3.44 -0.64 -9.96
C ILE A 217 2.55 -1.87 -9.87
N ASP A 218 1.72 -1.96 -8.82
CA ASP A 218 0.79 -3.08 -8.63
C ASP A 218 -0.19 -3.19 -9.80
N ASP A 219 -0.78 -2.08 -10.26
CA ASP A 219 -1.66 -2.06 -11.44
C ASP A 219 -0.94 -2.57 -12.70
N TRP A 220 0.36 -2.29 -12.87
CA TRP A 220 1.12 -2.81 -14.01
C TRP A 220 1.39 -4.32 -13.88
N GLU A 221 1.73 -4.77 -12.68
CA GLU A 221 2.01 -6.18 -12.39
C GLU A 221 0.75 -7.04 -12.47
N ASP A 222 -0.39 -6.54 -11.98
CA ASP A 222 -1.69 -7.22 -11.91
C ASP A 222 -2.57 -7.04 -13.17
N ILE A 223 -2.11 -6.29 -14.18
CA ILE A 223 -2.93 -5.87 -15.34
C ILE A 223 -3.71 -7.02 -16.02
N GLU A 224 -3.12 -8.22 -16.05
CA GLU A 224 -3.75 -9.41 -16.60
C GLU A 224 -4.85 -9.98 -15.69
N GLU A 225 -4.60 -10.03 -14.38
CA GLU A 225 -5.61 -10.42 -13.39
C GLU A 225 -6.80 -9.47 -13.48
N ASP A 226 -6.51 -8.17 -13.55
CA ASP A 226 -7.52 -7.12 -13.60
C ASP A 226 -8.39 -7.23 -14.86
N ILE A 227 -7.79 -7.35 -16.05
CA ILE A 227 -8.55 -7.48 -17.30
C ILE A 227 -9.39 -8.77 -17.31
N ARG A 228 -8.87 -9.88 -16.77
CA ARG A 228 -9.64 -11.12 -16.65
C ARG A 228 -10.81 -10.98 -15.68
N GLY A 229 -10.62 -10.25 -14.58
CA GLY A 229 -11.63 -9.95 -13.57
C GLY A 229 -12.58 -8.80 -13.93
N ASP A 230 -12.36 -8.13 -15.06
CA ASP A 230 -12.99 -6.87 -15.43
C ASP A 230 -12.85 -5.81 -14.31
N MET A 231 -11.68 -5.75 -13.67
CA MET A 231 -11.36 -4.79 -12.63
C MET A 231 -10.80 -3.50 -13.24
N PRO A 232 -11.12 -2.32 -12.67
CA PRO A 232 -10.52 -1.07 -13.11
C PRO A 232 -9.01 -1.07 -12.91
N ASN A 233 -8.31 -0.63 -13.94
CA ASN A 233 -6.86 -0.55 -13.95
C ASN A 233 -6.44 0.75 -14.64
N VAL A 234 -5.53 1.52 -14.03
CA VAL A 234 -5.15 2.86 -14.50
C VAL A 234 -4.55 2.81 -15.91
N PHE A 235 -3.81 1.76 -16.27
CA PHE A 235 -3.24 1.60 -17.60
C PHE A 235 -4.31 1.34 -18.66
N VAL A 236 -5.32 0.54 -18.33
CA VAL A 236 -6.46 0.31 -19.22
C VAL A 236 -7.24 1.60 -19.43
N MET A 237 -7.48 2.38 -18.37
CA MET A 237 -8.14 3.68 -18.48
C MET A 237 -7.37 4.64 -19.41
N ALA A 238 -6.04 4.62 -19.36
CA ALA A 238 -5.18 5.44 -20.23
C ALA A 238 -5.14 4.95 -21.69
N ALA A 239 -5.26 3.65 -21.93
CA ALA A 239 -5.16 3.06 -23.27
C ALA A 239 -6.49 3.07 -24.05
N ILE A 240 -7.65 3.13 -23.37
CA ILE A 240 -8.97 2.87 -23.97
C ILE A 240 -9.36 3.86 -25.09
N GLU A 241 -8.81 5.08 -25.07
CA GLU A 241 -8.99 6.06 -26.15
C GLU A 241 -8.39 5.59 -27.47
N ASN A 242 -7.28 4.85 -27.40
CA ASN A 242 -6.54 4.37 -28.57
C ASN A 242 -6.91 2.92 -28.93
N VAL A 243 -7.27 2.10 -27.93
CA VAL A 243 -7.54 0.67 -28.10
C VAL A 243 -8.81 0.29 -27.34
N PRO A 244 -9.91 -0.03 -28.04
CA PRO A 244 -11.17 -0.42 -27.40
C PRO A 244 -11.00 -1.58 -26.41
N TYR A 245 -11.66 -1.51 -25.26
CA TYR A 245 -11.55 -2.52 -24.19
C TYR A 245 -11.88 -3.95 -24.67
N GLY A 246 -12.87 -4.12 -25.56
CA GLY A 246 -13.20 -5.41 -26.15
C GLY A 246 -12.10 -6.04 -27.01
N ILE A 247 -11.12 -5.25 -27.46
CA ILE A 247 -9.90 -5.71 -28.13
C ILE A 247 -8.84 -6.04 -27.08
N ILE A 248 -8.61 -5.14 -26.11
CA ILE A 248 -7.68 -5.34 -24.98
C ILE A 248 -7.92 -6.69 -24.31
N LYS A 249 -9.20 -7.02 -24.02
CA LYS A 249 -9.61 -8.26 -23.36
C LYS A 249 -9.27 -9.55 -24.11
N LYS A 250 -9.00 -9.46 -25.42
CA LYS A 250 -8.67 -10.62 -26.27
C LYS A 250 -7.17 -10.85 -26.43
N TYR A 251 -6.33 -9.94 -25.95
CA TYR A 251 -4.90 -10.09 -26.06
C TYR A 251 -4.35 -11.09 -25.05
N ASP A 252 -3.33 -11.83 -25.48
CA ASP A 252 -2.43 -12.51 -24.55
C ASP A 252 -1.58 -11.48 -23.80
N THR A 253 -0.94 -11.93 -22.72
CA THR A 253 -0.09 -11.16 -21.82
C THR A 253 0.91 -10.25 -22.54
N THR A 254 1.70 -10.82 -23.47
CA THR A 254 2.76 -10.09 -24.15
C THR A 254 2.18 -9.03 -25.07
N LYS A 255 1.14 -9.37 -25.82
CA LYS A 255 0.48 -8.45 -26.73
C LYS A 255 -0.26 -7.34 -26.00
N LEU A 256 -0.82 -7.63 -24.83
CA LEU A 256 -1.46 -6.67 -23.95
C LEU A 256 -0.46 -5.61 -23.48
N ARG A 257 0.63 -6.05 -22.84
CA ARG A 257 1.66 -5.15 -22.29
C ARG A 257 2.28 -4.30 -23.40
N ASN A 258 2.67 -4.91 -24.52
CA ASN A 258 3.22 -4.17 -25.66
C ASN A 258 2.24 -3.13 -26.22
N THR A 259 0.96 -3.48 -26.36
CA THR A 259 -0.04 -2.54 -26.89
C THR A 259 -0.22 -1.35 -25.96
N ILE A 260 -0.29 -1.61 -24.66
CA ILE A 260 -0.42 -0.57 -23.65
C ILE A 260 0.86 0.27 -23.59
N SER A 261 2.06 -0.33 -23.48
CA SER A 261 3.33 0.40 -23.51
C SER A 261 3.46 1.27 -24.76
N ASN A 262 3.18 0.75 -25.95
CA ASN A 262 3.22 1.51 -27.20
C ASN A 262 2.23 2.69 -27.21
N SER A 263 1.08 2.55 -26.57
CA SER A 263 0.14 3.67 -26.41
C SER A 263 0.63 4.74 -25.42
N LEU A 264 1.62 4.39 -24.58
CA LEU A 264 2.19 5.20 -23.52
C LEU A 264 3.61 5.74 -23.84
N GLU A 265 4.21 5.40 -24.99
CA GLU A 265 5.56 5.84 -25.40
C GLU A 265 5.69 7.35 -25.65
N SER A 266 4.60 8.10 -25.69
CA SER A 266 4.67 9.55 -25.80
C SER A 266 4.92 10.21 -24.44
N SER A 267 5.69 11.30 -24.41
CA SER A 267 5.80 12.20 -23.25
C SER A 267 4.46 12.83 -22.82
N LYS A 268 3.38 12.55 -23.56
CA LYS A 268 1.99 12.94 -23.25
C LYS A 268 1.19 11.80 -22.63
N SER A 269 1.80 10.65 -22.37
CA SER A 269 1.17 9.52 -21.68
C SER A 269 0.57 9.96 -20.34
N PRO A 270 -0.72 9.67 -20.09
CA PRO A 270 -1.33 9.95 -18.80
C PRO A 270 -0.56 9.33 -17.64
N ILE A 271 0.00 8.12 -17.83
CA ILE A 271 0.73 7.39 -16.80
C ILE A 271 2.04 8.09 -16.46
N ILE A 272 2.88 8.37 -17.48
CA ILE A 272 4.17 9.05 -17.25
C ILE A 272 3.94 10.42 -16.61
N ARG A 273 2.89 11.14 -17.04
CA ARG A 273 2.50 12.40 -16.43
C ARG A 273 2.10 12.25 -14.95
N LEU A 274 1.40 11.18 -14.55
CA LEU A 274 1.11 10.91 -13.12
C LEU A 274 2.39 10.68 -12.32
N VAL A 275 3.31 9.85 -12.81
CA VAL A 275 4.57 9.55 -12.14
C VAL A 275 5.37 10.84 -11.90
N ASP A 276 5.51 11.65 -12.94
CA ASP A 276 6.23 12.93 -12.85
C ASP A 276 5.53 13.92 -11.91
N GLU A 277 4.19 14.00 -11.93
CA GLU A 277 3.43 14.86 -11.03
C GLU A 277 3.59 14.45 -9.57
N TYR A 278 3.51 13.15 -9.26
CA TYR A 278 3.65 12.64 -7.89
C TYR A 278 5.08 12.86 -7.38
N HIS A 279 6.11 12.61 -8.20
CA HIS A 279 7.50 12.92 -7.86
C HIS A 279 7.71 14.41 -7.57
N ALA A 280 7.23 15.27 -8.47
CA ALA A 280 7.37 16.72 -8.31
C ALA A 280 6.65 17.21 -7.04
N SER A 281 5.47 16.65 -6.74
CA SER A 281 4.71 16.96 -5.54
C SER A 281 5.50 16.60 -4.27
N ILE A 282 6.04 15.38 -4.18
CA ILE A 282 6.81 14.92 -3.02
C ILE A 282 8.06 15.76 -2.78
N ARG A 283 8.81 16.11 -3.83
CA ARG A 283 10.05 16.88 -3.71
C ARG A 283 9.82 18.21 -2.98
N ASN A 284 8.73 18.89 -3.28
CA ASN A 284 8.43 20.24 -2.78
C ASN A 284 7.77 20.27 -1.39
N ILE A 285 7.27 19.15 -0.88
CA ILE A 285 6.59 19.11 0.44
C ILE A 285 7.61 19.10 1.57
N SER A 286 7.59 20.07 2.49
CA SER A 286 8.50 20.05 3.65
C SER A 286 8.06 19.02 4.70
N ILE A 287 8.96 18.12 5.11
CA ILE A 287 8.73 17.12 6.17
C ILE A 287 9.89 17.14 7.19
N PRO A 288 9.68 16.63 8.41
CA PRO A 288 10.73 16.53 9.42
C PRO A 288 11.98 15.80 8.92
N SER A 289 13.17 16.26 9.33
CA SER A 289 14.47 15.79 8.81
C SER A 289 14.68 14.28 9.02
N ASN A 290 14.20 13.75 10.14
CA ASN A 290 14.25 12.33 10.49
C ASN A 290 13.33 11.43 9.63
N LEU A 291 12.40 12.02 8.87
CA LEU A 291 11.47 11.32 7.98
C LEU A 291 11.76 11.59 6.49
N VAL A 292 12.82 12.34 6.16
CA VAL A 292 13.18 12.70 4.78
C VAL A 292 13.39 11.48 3.88
N PHE A 293 13.77 10.32 4.45
CA PHE A 293 13.93 9.07 3.71
C PHE A 293 12.67 8.65 2.93
N ILE A 294 11.47 9.01 3.41
CA ILE A 294 10.21 8.65 2.75
C ILE A 294 10.13 9.31 1.36
N LYS A 295 10.82 10.43 1.15
CA LYS A 295 10.95 11.03 -0.18
C LYS A 295 11.90 10.28 -1.11
N LEU A 296 12.86 9.53 -0.57
CA LEU A 296 13.77 8.73 -1.39
C LEU A 296 13.06 7.51 -1.97
N LEU A 297 12.06 6.98 -1.27
CA LEU A 297 11.22 5.88 -1.74
C LEU A 297 10.48 6.25 -3.02
N SER A 298 10.06 7.51 -3.18
CA SER A 298 9.36 7.92 -4.39
C SER A 298 10.26 7.83 -5.61
N ASP A 299 11.51 8.31 -5.51
CA ASP A 299 12.49 8.20 -6.60
C ASP A 299 12.61 6.72 -7.04
N HIS A 300 12.76 5.79 -6.09
CA HIS A 300 12.82 4.36 -6.37
C HIS A 300 11.53 3.80 -7.03
N HIS A 301 10.35 4.16 -6.51
CA HIS A 301 9.09 3.65 -7.06
C HIS A 301 8.85 4.17 -8.48
N GLY A 302 9.07 5.45 -8.74
CA GLY A 302 8.91 5.97 -10.11
C GLY A 302 9.95 5.41 -11.08
N ASP A 303 11.20 5.23 -10.65
CA ASP A 303 12.24 4.65 -11.52
C ASP A 303 11.92 3.19 -11.86
N ARG A 304 11.55 2.38 -10.85
CA ARG A 304 11.09 1.00 -11.06
C ARG A 304 9.89 0.94 -12.00
N LEU A 305 8.94 1.86 -11.87
CA LEU A 305 7.77 1.90 -12.74
C LEU A 305 8.13 2.27 -14.19
N ARG A 306 9.00 3.26 -14.38
CA ARG A 306 9.49 3.64 -15.71
C ARG A 306 10.24 2.48 -16.37
N GLU A 307 11.09 1.79 -15.63
CA GLU A 307 11.78 0.59 -16.09
C GLU A 307 10.79 -0.50 -16.50
N ALA A 308 9.81 -0.79 -15.65
CA ALA A 308 8.82 -1.85 -15.88
C ALA A 308 7.91 -1.59 -17.09
N ILE A 309 7.61 -0.32 -17.40
CA ILE A 309 6.82 0.05 -18.59
C ILE A 309 7.66 -0.01 -19.87
N SER A 310 8.98 0.25 -19.75
CA SER A 310 9.92 0.31 -20.88
C SER A 310 10.50 -1.06 -21.27
N SER A 311 10.38 -2.05 -20.39
CA SER A 311 10.84 -3.45 -20.58
C SER A 311 9.78 -4.33 -21.23
#